data_AF-A0A965VN36-F1
#
_entry.id   AF-A0A965VN36-F1
#
_cell.length_a   1.000
_cell.length_b   1.000
_cell.length_c   1.000
_cell.angle_alpha   90.00
_cell.angle_beta   90.00
_cell.angle_gamma   90.00
#
_symmetry.space_group_name_H-M   'P 1'
#
loop_
_entity.id
_entity.type
_entity.pdbx_description
1 polymer ?
#
loop_
_entity_poly.entity_id
_entity_poly.type
_entity_poly.pdbx_seq_one_letter_code
_entity_poly.pdbx_strand_id
1 'polypeptide(L)'
;MSSVTAARFSWAMVLTILSIPTLAIGLVDPLEGLPALIIGIVLAIVARTTSKVKYPKLALSSFILASIMMAVILVLAIAAQVPSIVTATPTADNGLALIVLILLWVQRAVILLMVIGLVIYTVRISKARRAVVSAA
;
A
#
# COMPACT_ATOMS: atom_id res chain seq x y z
N MET A 1 -18.41 27.30 0.96
CA MET A 1 -17.07 26.67 1.09
C MET A 1 -17.07 25.82 2.36
N SER A 2 -17.07 24.48 2.25
CA SER A 2 -17.09 23.60 3.44
C SER A 2 -15.79 23.78 4.21
N SER A 3 -15.84 24.33 5.42
CA SER A 3 -14.68 24.50 6.30
C SER A 3 -14.01 23.15 6.54
N VAL A 4 -12.82 22.97 5.98
CA VAL A 4 -11.97 21.83 6.33
C VAL A 4 -11.28 22.21 7.63
N THR A 5 -11.85 21.78 8.76
CA THR A 5 -11.34 22.07 10.09
C THR A 5 -9.99 21.38 10.33
N ALA A 6 -9.13 21.98 11.15
CA ALA A 6 -7.83 21.41 11.54
C ALA A 6 -7.93 19.95 12.05
N ALA A 7 -9.06 19.60 12.69
CA ALA A 7 -9.37 18.25 13.13
C ALA A 7 -9.43 17.22 11.98
N ARG A 8 -9.94 17.58 10.79
CA ARG A 8 -10.02 16.67 9.64
C ARG A 8 -8.64 16.35 9.08
N PHE A 9 -7.73 17.33 9.10
CA PHE A 9 -6.33 17.11 8.73
C PHE A 9 -5.61 16.19 9.73
N SER A 10 -5.86 16.35 11.03
CA SER A 10 -5.32 15.45 12.07
C SER A 10 -5.79 14.01 11.86
N TRP A 11 -7.08 13.78 11.63
CA TRP A 11 -7.62 12.45 11.34
C TRP A 11 -7.02 11.83 10.07
N ALA A 12 -6.93 12.59 8.98
CA ALA A 12 -6.31 12.11 7.75
C ALA A 12 -4.83 11.73 7.95
N MET A 13 -4.10 12.48 8.77
CA MET A 13 -2.71 12.20 9.10
C MET A 13 -2.57 10.91 9.92
N VAL A 14 -3.42 10.70 10.93
CA VAL A 14 -3.47 9.46 11.72
C VAL A 14 -3.77 8.25 10.83
N LEU A 15 -4.79 8.34 9.96
CA LEU A 15 -5.15 7.27 9.02
C LEU A 15 -4.00 6.94 8.04
N THR A 16 -3.30 7.97 7.57
CA THR A 16 -2.16 7.79 6.67
C THR A 16 -0.99 7.12 7.41
N ILE A 17 -0.71 7.53 8.65
CA ILE A 17 0.33 6.91 9.48
C ILE A 17 -0.01 5.46 9.79
N LEU A 18 -1.26 5.14 10.12
CA LEU A 18 -1.72 3.77 10.36
C LEU A 18 -1.64 2.90 9.12
N SER A 19 -1.85 3.46 7.91
CA SER A 19 -1.75 2.67 6.67
C SER A 19 -0.33 2.15 6.42
N ILE A 20 0.73 2.84 6.88
CA ILE A 20 2.13 2.44 6.66
C ILE A 20 2.49 1.09 7.32
N PRO A 21 2.31 0.88 8.65
CA PRO A 21 2.56 -0.41 9.28
C PRO A 21 1.62 -1.49 8.75
N THR A 22 0.38 -1.14 8.39
CA THR A 22 -0.55 -2.10 7.77
C THR A 22 -0.01 -2.61 6.43
N LEU A 23 0.55 -1.73 5.60
CA LEU A 23 1.19 -2.13 4.34
C LEU A 23 2.51 -2.89 4.55
N ALA A 24 3.22 -2.61 5.64
CA ALA A 24 4.43 -3.34 6.01
C ALA A 24 4.16 -4.80 6.37
N ILE A 25 2.98 -5.14 6.90
CA ILE A 25 2.55 -6.54 7.10
C ILE A 25 2.57 -7.30 5.76
N GLY A 26 2.19 -6.63 4.66
CA GLY A 26 2.26 -7.21 3.32
C GLY A 26 3.66 -7.43 2.75
N LEU A 27 4.71 -6.99 3.45
CA LEU A 27 6.09 -7.36 3.10
C LEU A 27 6.49 -8.72 3.71
N VAL A 28 5.86 -9.13 4.81
CA VAL A 28 6.21 -10.33 5.58
C VAL A 28 5.67 -11.58 4.91
N ASP A 29 4.35 -11.63 4.67
CA ASP A 29 3.67 -12.78 4.08
C ASP A 29 2.69 -12.31 2.99
N PRO A 30 2.69 -12.88 1.77
CA PRO A 30 1.72 -12.54 0.74
C PRO A 30 0.27 -12.91 1.08
N LEU A 31 0.02 -13.94 1.89
CA LEU A 31 -1.33 -14.37 2.29
C LEU A 31 -1.93 -13.43 3.34
N GLU A 32 -1.17 -13.08 4.38
CA GLU A 32 -1.59 -12.06 5.36
C GLU A 32 -1.50 -10.64 4.79
N GLY A 33 -0.62 -10.46 3.81
CA GLY A 33 -0.37 -9.20 3.14
C GLY A 33 -1.51 -8.71 2.27
N LEU A 34 -2.33 -9.61 1.74
CA LEU A 34 -3.47 -9.28 0.88
C LEU A 34 -4.57 -8.52 1.64
N PRO A 35 -5.11 -9.02 2.77
CA PRO A 35 -6.04 -8.25 3.58
C PRO A 35 -5.38 -6.99 4.16
N ALA A 36 -4.10 -7.04 4.52
CA ALA A 36 -3.38 -5.88 5.03
C ALA A 36 -3.22 -4.77 3.97
N LEU A 37 -2.99 -5.14 2.71
CA LEU A 37 -3.00 -4.22 1.57
C LEU A 37 -4.38 -3.60 1.42
N ILE A 38 -5.46 -4.39 1.38
CA ILE A 38 -6.83 -3.88 1.25
C ILE A 38 -7.16 -2.90 2.39
N ILE A 39 -6.80 -3.21 3.64
CA ILE A 39 -7.04 -2.31 4.78
C ILE A 39 -6.22 -1.03 4.63
N GLY A 40 -4.92 -1.12 4.33
CA GLY A 40 -4.06 0.04 4.10
C GLY A 40 -4.57 0.94 2.96
N ILE A 41 -5.10 0.32 1.91
CA ILE A 41 -5.76 0.95 0.77
C ILE A 41 -7.00 1.72 1.21
N VAL A 42 -7.88 1.10 1.98
CA VAL A 42 -9.10 1.74 2.48
C VAL A 42 -8.74 2.92 3.38
N LEU A 43 -7.77 2.76 4.28
CA LEU A 43 -7.27 3.84 5.14
C LEU A 43 -6.73 5.03 4.31
N ALA A 44 -5.95 4.75 3.27
CA ALA A 44 -5.43 5.75 2.36
C ALA A 44 -6.52 6.52 1.59
N ILE A 45 -7.56 5.81 1.12
CA ILE A 45 -8.72 6.42 0.44
C ILE A 45 -9.53 7.28 1.42
N VAL A 46 -9.76 6.79 2.63
CA VAL A 46 -10.48 7.55 3.68
C VAL A 46 -9.68 8.78 4.11
N ALA A 47 -8.36 8.69 4.21
CA ALA A 47 -7.48 9.84 4.45
C ALA A 47 -7.58 10.90 3.33
N ARG A 48 -7.78 10.46 2.08
CA ARG A 48 -7.98 11.35 0.94
C ARG A 48 -9.33 12.05 0.99
N THR A 49 -10.41 11.30 1.22
CA THR A 49 -11.77 11.87 1.28
C THR A 49 -11.92 12.85 2.44
N THR A 50 -11.23 12.60 3.55
CA THR A 50 -11.24 13.49 4.73
C THR A 50 -10.37 14.74 4.56
N SER A 51 -9.18 14.64 3.96
CA SER A 51 -8.27 15.79 3.79
C SER A 51 -8.54 16.65 2.55
N LYS A 52 -9.21 16.11 1.52
CA LYS A 52 -9.35 16.70 0.16
C LYS A 52 -8.01 17.06 -0.52
N VAL A 53 -6.87 16.59 0.00
CA VAL A 53 -5.54 16.84 -0.58
C VAL A 53 -5.31 15.89 -1.76
N LYS A 54 -4.82 16.43 -2.88
CA LYS A 54 -4.50 15.62 -4.08
C LYS A 54 -3.45 14.55 -3.74
N TYR A 55 -3.82 13.30 -4.00
CA TYR A 55 -2.96 12.13 -3.82
C TYR A 55 -1.75 12.20 -4.78
N PRO A 56 -0.53 11.88 -4.34
CA PRO A 56 0.61 11.83 -5.24
C PRO A 56 0.41 10.72 -6.28
N LYS A 57 0.64 11.06 -7.56
CA LYS A 57 0.49 10.10 -8.67
C LYS A 57 1.29 8.82 -8.44
N LEU A 58 2.48 8.95 -7.86
CA LEU A 58 3.38 7.84 -7.56
C LEU A 58 2.73 6.80 -6.62
N ALA A 59 2.05 7.25 -5.56
CA ALA A 59 1.37 6.36 -4.62
C ALA A 59 0.15 5.67 -5.25
N LEU A 60 -0.56 6.37 -6.16
CA LEU A 60 -1.70 5.83 -6.88
C LEU A 60 -1.27 4.80 -7.93
N SER A 61 -0.21 5.08 -8.68
CA SER A 61 0.32 4.13 -9.67
C SER A 61 0.89 2.88 -9.00
N SER A 62 1.64 3.05 -7.89
CA SER A 62 2.16 1.92 -7.12
C SER A 62 1.05 1.10 -6.48
N PHE A 63 -0.06 1.73 -6.08
CA PHE A 63 -1.24 1.05 -5.56
C PHE A 63 -1.89 0.13 -6.59
N ILE A 64 -2.12 0.65 -7.81
CA ILE A 64 -2.75 -0.12 -8.88
C ILE A 64 -1.85 -1.29 -9.24
N LEU A 65 -0.55 -1.02 -9.37
CA LEU A 65 0.45 -2.03 -9.69
C LEU A 65 0.55 -3.10 -8.60
N ALA A 66 0.60 -2.72 -7.32
CA ALA A 66 0.65 -3.67 -6.20
C ALA A 66 -0.59 -4.58 -6.16
N SER A 67 -1.77 -4.01 -6.42
CA SER A 67 -3.03 -4.76 -6.44
C SER A 67 -3.09 -5.76 -7.60
N ILE A 68 -2.70 -5.33 -8.80
CA ILE A 68 -2.65 -6.20 -9.98
C ILE A 68 -1.62 -7.32 -9.78
N MET A 69 -0.41 -6.98 -9.32
CA MET A 69 0.63 -7.97 -9.05
C MET A 69 0.19 -9.01 -8.03
N MET A 70 -0.46 -8.58 -6.94
CA MET A 70 -0.97 -9.49 -5.92
C MET A 70 -2.01 -10.46 -6.50
N ALA A 71 -2.93 -9.98 -7.34
CA ALA A 71 -3.92 -10.82 -7.99
C ALA A 71 -3.26 -11.85 -8.94
N VAL A 72 -2.27 -11.42 -9.72
CA VAL A 72 -1.51 -12.31 -10.62
C VAL A 72 -0.75 -13.37 -9.81
N ILE A 73 -0.10 -12.99 -8.72
CA ILE A 73 0.64 -13.91 -7.84
C ILE A 73 -0.30 -14.93 -7.21
N LEU A 74 -1.48 -14.51 -6.76
CA LEU A 74 -2.48 -15.41 -6.19
C LEU A 74 -2.96 -16.45 -7.22
N VAL A 75 -3.29 -16.00 -8.44
CA VAL A 75 -3.72 -16.91 -9.52
C VAL A 75 -2.63 -17.92 -9.87
N LEU A 76 -1.38 -17.46 -9.99
CA LEU A 76 -0.24 -18.32 -10.27
C LEU A 76 0.05 -19.30 -9.13
N ALA A 77 -0.07 -18.86 -7.87
CA ALA A 77 0.14 -19.72 -6.70
C ALA A 77 -0.92 -20.83 -6.60
N ILE A 78 -2.19 -20.51 -6.88
CA ILE A 78 -3.28 -21.49 -6.96
C ILE A 78 -3.02 -22.49 -8.10
N ALA A 79 -2.68 -21.99 -9.29
CA ALA A 79 -2.41 -22.83 -10.46
C ALA A 79 -1.22 -23.77 -10.26
N ALA A 80 -0.20 -23.31 -9.53
CA ALA A 80 1.00 -24.09 -9.22
C ALA A 80 0.83 -25.01 -7.99
N GLN A 81 -0.35 -25.05 -7.36
CA GLN A 81 -0.64 -25.85 -6.15
C GLN A 81 0.40 -25.67 -5.03
N VAL A 82 0.93 -24.45 -4.85
CA VAL A 82 1.98 -24.19 -3.85
C VAL A 82 1.31 -24.07 -2.47
N PRO A 83 1.49 -25.05 -1.56
CA PRO A 83 0.74 -25.08 -0.29
C PRO A 83 1.22 -24.02 0.71
N SER A 84 2.45 -23.52 0.54
CA SER A 84 3.01 -22.41 1.30
C SER A 84 4.07 -21.72 0.46
N ILE A 85 3.83 -20.46 0.12
CA ILE A 85 4.74 -19.62 -0.67
C ILE A 85 6.00 -19.27 0.15
N VAL A 86 5.90 -19.29 1.49
CA VAL A 86 6.96 -18.90 2.42
C VAL A 86 8.01 -20.00 2.62
N THR A 87 7.63 -21.27 2.46
CA THR A 87 8.51 -22.43 2.66
C THR A 87 8.84 -23.17 1.37
N ALA A 88 8.41 -22.66 0.21
CA ALA A 88 8.72 -23.24 -1.08
C ALA A 88 10.22 -23.06 -1.39
N THR A 89 11.03 -24.06 -1.05
CA THR A 89 12.38 -24.18 -1.61
C THR A 89 12.24 -24.36 -3.12
N PRO A 90 12.80 -23.47 -3.95
CA PRO A 90 12.77 -23.66 -5.39
C PRO A 90 13.61 -24.89 -5.74
N THR A 91 12.96 -26.03 -5.97
CA THR A 91 13.59 -27.17 -6.62
C THR A 91 13.63 -26.92 -8.12
N ALA A 92 14.71 -27.33 -8.78
CA ALA A 92 14.95 -27.08 -10.20
C ALA A 92 13.83 -27.63 -11.12
N ASP A 93 13.00 -28.54 -10.62
CA ASP A 93 11.92 -29.19 -11.37
C ASP A 93 10.61 -28.38 -11.45
N ASN A 94 10.47 -27.28 -10.69
CA ASN A 94 9.26 -26.45 -10.68
C ASN A 94 9.54 -25.00 -11.12
N GLY A 95 9.75 -24.78 -12.43
CA GLY A 95 10.00 -23.45 -13.01
C GLY A 95 8.94 -22.40 -12.67
N LEU A 96 7.68 -22.80 -12.46
CA LEU A 96 6.60 -21.91 -12.00
C LEU A 96 6.84 -21.36 -10.58
N ALA A 97 7.43 -22.13 -9.67
CA ALA A 97 7.71 -21.69 -8.31
C ALA A 97 8.77 -20.57 -8.31
N LEU A 98 9.76 -20.64 -9.20
CA LEU A 98 10.80 -19.63 -9.36
C LEU A 98 10.21 -18.31 -9.91
N ILE A 99 9.27 -18.40 -10.85
CA ILE A 99 8.52 -17.24 -11.37
C ILE A 99 7.72 -16.56 -10.26
N VAL A 100 6.96 -17.32 -9.46
CA VAL A 100 6.20 -16.80 -8.32
C VAL A 100 7.11 -16.10 -7.32
N LEU A 101 8.28 -16.68 -7.02
CA LEU A 101 9.30 -16.09 -6.13
C LEU A 101 9.82 -14.74 -6.64
N ILE A 102 10.15 -14.64 -7.93
CA ILE A 102 10.57 -13.38 -8.56
C ILE A 102 9.45 -12.33 -8.47
N LEU A 103 8.22 -12.70 -8.82
CA LEU A 103 7.08 -11.78 -8.75
C LEU A 103 6.85 -11.25 -7.32
N LEU A 104 7.04 -12.07 -6.29
CA LEU A 104 6.94 -11.65 -4.89
C LEU A 104 7.99 -10.62 -4.50
N TRP A 105 9.24 -10.80 -4.95
CA TRP A 105 10.29 -9.81 -4.72
C TRP A 105 10.02 -8.50 -5.43
N VAL A 106 9.56 -8.56 -6.68
CA VAL A 106 9.13 -7.37 -7.43
C VAL A 106 7.96 -6.69 -6.70
N GLN A 107 7.01 -7.46 -6.20
CA GLN A 107 5.87 -6.94 -5.45
C GLN A 107 6.31 -6.23 -4.16
N ARG A 108 7.25 -6.80 -3.40
CA ARG A 108 7.83 -6.15 -2.21
C ARG A 108 8.45 -4.79 -2.57
N ALA A 109 9.15 -4.69 -3.70
CA ALA A 109 9.69 -3.42 -4.17
C ALA A 109 8.59 -2.40 -4.53
N VAL A 110 7.48 -2.85 -5.13
CA VAL A 110 6.33 -1.98 -5.43
C VAL A 110 5.63 -1.49 -4.16
N ILE A 111 5.49 -2.35 -3.14
CA ILE A 111 4.95 -1.97 -1.82
C ILE A 111 5.84 -0.90 -1.17
N LEU A 112 7.17 -1.05 -1.25
CA LEU A 112 8.10 -0.02 -0.74
C LEU A 112 7.93 1.33 -1.47
N LEU A 113 7.77 1.33 -2.79
CA LEU A 113 7.47 2.54 -3.56
C LEU A 113 6.15 3.19 -3.12
N MET A 114 5.13 2.36 -2.81
CA MET A 114 3.85 2.83 -2.29
C MET A 114 4.00 3.48 -0.91
N VAL A 115 4.80 2.89 -0.01
CA VAL A 115 5.13 3.48 1.29
C VAL A 115 5.82 4.83 1.12
N ILE A 116 6.80 4.95 0.22
CA ILE A 116 7.46 6.23 -0.10
C ILE A 116 6.44 7.27 -0.58
N GLY A 117 5.53 6.87 -1.47
CA GLY A 117 4.44 7.74 -1.93
C GLY A 117 3.52 8.22 -0.79
N LEU A 118 3.24 7.36 0.19
CA LEU A 118 2.48 7.67 1.39
C LEU A 118 3.22 8.64 2.33
N VAL A 119 4.53 8.49 2.51
CA VAL A 119 5.36 9.45 3.25
C VAL A 119 5.34 10.82 2.55
N ILE A 120 5.41 10.87 1.22
CA ILE A 120 5.26 12.14 0.49
C ILE A 120 3.87 12.74 0.74
N TYR A 121 2.84 11.90 0.83
CA TYR A 121 1.47 12.35 1.10
C TYR A 121 1.30 12.95 2.50
N THR A 122 1.89 12.35 3.54
CA THR A 122 1.86 12.92 4.91
C THR A 122 2.51 14.29 4.96
N VAL A 123 3.62 14.50 4.25
CA VAL A 123 4.27 15.82 4.13
C VAL A 123 3.36 16.83 3.44
N ARG A 124 2.65 16.43 2.38
CA ARG A 124 1.68 17.30 1.68
C ARG A 124 0.50 17.68 2.59
N ILE A 125 -0.06 16.73 3.34
CA ILE A 125 -1.09 17.00 4.35
C ILE A 125 -0.58 17.99 5.41
N SER A 126 0.65 17.79 5.89
CA SER A 126 1.27 18.64 6.91
C SER A 126 1.48 20.08 6.41
N LYS A 127 1.91 20.27 5.15
CA LYS A 127 2.03 21.59 4.53
C LYS A 127 0.67 22.26 4.35
N ALA A 128 -0.33 21.51 3.86
CA ALA A 128 -1.70 22.02 3.71
C ALA A 128 -2.32 22.45 5.05
N ARG A 129 -2.12 21.66 6.11
CA ARG A 129 -2.56 21.99 7.47
C ARG A 129 -1.93 23.29 7.97
N ARG A 130 -0.61 23.48 7.79
CA ARG A 130 0.08 24.71 8.20
C ARG A 130 -0.48 25.94 7.47
N ALA A 131 -0.72 25.85 6.18
CA ALA A 131 -1.28 26.94 5.38
C ALA A 131 -2.69 27.35 5.85
N VAL A 132 -3.51 26.38 6.26
CA VAL A 132 -4.86 26.65 6.81
C VAL A 132 -4.78 27.29 8.19
N VAL A 133 -3.87 26.83 9.05
CA VAL A 133 -3.69 27.38 10.41
C VAL A 133 -3.11 28.80 10.37
N SER A 134 -2.21 29.11 9.43
CA SER A 134 -1.65 30.46 9.29
C SER A 134 -2.60 31.48 8.68
N ALA A 135 -3.68 31.02 8.04
CA ALA A 135 -4.68 31.86 7.39
C ALA A 135 -5.93 32.10 8.27
N ALA A 136 -5.99 31.47 9.45
CA ALA A 136 -7.05 31.61 10.45
C ALA A 136 -6.57 32.52 11.59
#